data_AF-A0A0U2P040-F1
#
_entry.id   AF-A0A0U2P040-F1
#
_cell.length_a   1.000
_cell.length_b   1.000
_cell.length_c   1.000
_cell.angle_alpha   90.00
_cell.angle_beta   90.00
_cell.angle_gamma   90.00
#
_symmetry.space_group_name_H-M   'P 1'
#
loop_
_entity.id
_entity.type
_entity.pdbx_description
1 polymer ?
#
loop_
_entity_poly.entity_id
_entity_poly.type
_entity_poly.pdbx_seq_one_letter_code
_entity_poly.pdbx_strand_id
1 'polypeptide(L)' 'MAEHVQAERLGTTAHLVVVLGLVVDKVGQVLYGEIVDPQVEGKYRFVGLDGIPKAVSDWLREARPAQRRDDS' A
#
# COMPACT_ATOMS: atom_id res chain seq x y z
N MET A 1 10.07 22.73 -11.48
CA MET A 1 10.51 22.37 -10.12
C MET A 1 9.27 21.92 -9.37
N ALA A 2 9.15 20.62 -9.11
CA ALA A 2 8.01 20.08 -8.38
C ALA A 2 8.15 20.48 -6.90
N GLU A 3 7.41 21.51 -6.51
CA GLU A 3 7.29 21.91 -5.11
C GLU A 3 6.75 20.74 -4.29
N HIS A 4 7.43 20.51 -3.16
CA HIS A 4 7.02 19.58 -2.13
C HIS A 4 5.59 19.92 -1.70
N VAL A 5 4.63 19.07 -2.05
CA VAL A 5 3.31 19.08 -1.43
C VAL A 5 3.52 18.65 0.01
N GLN A 6 3.72 19.64 0.87
CA GLN A 6 3.66 19.54 2.33
C GLN A 6 2.44 18.72 2.71
N ALA A 7 2.69 17.66 3.49
CA ALA A 7 1.68 16.85 4.16
C ALA A 7 1.00 17.62 5.31
N GLU A 8 0.63 18.87 5.07
CA GLU A 8 -0.02 19.75 6.06
C GLU A 8 -1.53 19.80 5.79
N ARG A 9 -2.28 19.30 6.78
CA ARG A 9 -3.75 19.32 6.94
C ARG A 9 -4.54 18.26 6.18
N LEU A 10 -4.37 17.00 6.58
CA LEU A 10 -5.42 15.98 6.48
C LEU A 10 -6.30 16.07 7.73
N GLY A 11 -7.36 16.86 7.67
CA GLY A 11 -8.41 16.86 8.70
C GLY A 11 -9.10 15.49 8.72
N THR A 12 -9.18 14.85 9.89
CA THR A 12 -10.01 13.65 10.16
C THR A 12 -9.91 12.52 9.13
N THR A 13 -8.76 12.35 8.48
CA THR A 13 -8.57 11.33 7.45
C THR A 13 -7.60 10.30 8.01
N ALA A 14 -8.04 9.05 8.15
CA ALA A 14 -7.15 7.96 8.55
C ALA A 14 -5.97 7.91 7.57
N HIS A 15 -4.74 8.06 8.10
CA HIS A 15 -3.53 7.96 7.31
C HIS A 15 -3.18 6.48 7.18
N LEU A 16 -3.22 5.94 5.97
CA LEU A 16 -2.69 4.61 5.69
C LEU A 16 -1.31 4.76 5.06
N VAL A 17 -0.31 4.16 5.71
CA VAL A 17 1.06 4.07 5.22
C VAL A 17 1.31 2.64 4.78
N VAL A 18 1.69 2.45 3.52
CA VAL A 18 2.11 1.16 2.99
C VAL A 18 3.47 1.28 2.34
N VAL A 19 4.25 0.20 2.40
CA VAL A 19 5.51 0.07 1.67
C VAL A 19 5.25 -0.76 0.44
N LEU A 20 5.60 -0.22 -0.74
CA LEU A 20 5.57 -0.95 -1.99
C LEU A 20 6.96 -1.47 -2.31
N GLY A 21 7.13 -2.79 -2.22
CA GLY A 21 8.33 -3.48 -2.70
C GLY A 21 8.12 -3.94 -4.15
N LEU A 22 9.04 -3.57 -5.05
CA LEU A 22 9.00 -3.98 -6.45
C LEU A 22 10.28 -4.73 -6.80
N VAL A 23 10.14 -5.82 -7.55
CA VAL A 23 11.27 -6.46 -8.20
C VAL A 23 11.13 -6.35 -9.70
N VAL A 24 12.17 -5.74 -10.26
CA VAL A 24 12.25 -5.30 -11.63
C VAL A 24 13.35 -6.09 -12.32
N ASP A 25 13.10 -6.51 -13.55
CA ASP A 25 14.12 -7.16 -14.38
C ASP A 25 15.11 -6.16 -15.00
N LYS A 26 16.03 -6.68 -15.83
CA LYS A 26 17.08 -5.89 -16.48
C LYS A 26 16.55 -4.92 -17.55
N VAL A 27 15.31 -5.07 -18.01
CA VAL A 27 14.69 -4.21 -19.03
C VAL A 27 13.66 -3.25 -18.42
N GLY A 28 13.52 -3.22 -17.10
CA GLY A 28 12.62 -2.31 -16.39
C GLY A 28 11.21 -2.86 -16.18
N GLN A 29 10.96 -4.13 -16.49
CA GLN A 29 9.66 -4.76 -16.27
C GLN A 29 9.53 -5.21 -14.81
N VAL A 30 8.42 -4.87 -14.16
CA VAL A 30 8.07 -5.42 -12.84
C VAL A 30 7.69 -6.88 -13.03
N LEU A 31 8.44 -7.79 -12.39
CA LEU A 31 8.14 -9.21 -12.38
C LEU A 31 7.16 -9.53 -11.26
N TYR A 32 7.47 -9.06 -10.06
CA TYR A 32 6.67 -9.25 -8.86
C TYR A 32 6.77 -8.03 -7.96
N GLY A 33 5.80 -7.88 -7.07
CA GLY A 33 5.85 -6.91 -6.01
C GLY A 33 5.06 -7.35 -4.80
N GLU A 34 5.23 -6.61 -3.72
CA GLU A 34 4.49 -6.77 -2.49
C GLU A 34 4.08 -5.43 -1.91
N ILE A 35 2.85 -5.36 -1.40
CA ILE A 35 2.39 -4.29 -0.53
C ILE A 35 2.53 -4.79 0.89
N VAL A 36 3.30 -4.06 1.70
CA VAL A 36 3.48 -4.35 3.12
C VAL A 36 2.79 -3.27 3.92
N ASP A 37 1.87 -3.69 4.77
CA ASP A 37 1.31 -2.82 5.79
C ASP A 37 2.09 -3.03 7.09
N PRO A 38 2.84 -2.02 7.56
CA PRO A 38 3.65 -2.13 8.76
C PRO A 38 2.82 -2.29 10.05
N GLN A 39 1.51 -2.01 10.02
CA GLN A 39 0.65 -2.07 11.21
C GLN A 39 0.06 -3.47 11.44
N VAL A 40 -0.24 -4.21 10.38
CA VAL A 40 -0.88 -5.55 10.47
C VAL A 40 0.08 -6.70 10.13
N GLU A 41 1.37 -6.42 9.93
CA GLU A 41 2.40 -7.38 9.48
C GLU A 41 2.03 -8.17 8.21
N GLY A 42 1.01 -7.70 7.48
CA GLY A 42 0.46 -8.35 6.29
C GLY A 42 1.28 -8.03 5.04
N LYS A 43 1.48 -9.04 4.18
CA LYS A 43 2.14 -8.89 2.88
C LYS A 43 1.21 -9.33 1.74
N TYR A 44 0.92 -8.42 0.82
CA TYR A 44 0.05 -8.67 -0.33
C TYR A 44 0.88 -8.70 -1.60
N ARG A 45 1.09 -9.92 -2.12
CA ARG A 45 1.94 -10.15 -3.30
C ARG A 45 1.15 -10.04 -4.58
N PHE A 46 1.82 -9.56 -5.63
CA PHE A 46 1.25 -9.47 -6.98
C PHE A 46 2.32 -9.73 -8.05
N VAL A 47 1.85 -10.05 -9.26
CA VAL A 47 2.68 -10.31 -10.44
C VAL A 47 2.42 -9.21 -11.47
N GLY A 48 3.49 -8.63 -12.01
CA GLY A 48 3.38 -7.51 -12.95
C GLY A 48 2.78 -6.23 -12.36
N LEU A 49 2.78 -5.14 -13.12
CA LEU A 49 2.14 -3.88 -12.71
C LEU A 49 0.61 -4.01 -12.63
N ASP A 50 0.01 -4.83 -13.49
CA ASP A 50 -1.44 -5.02 -13.58
C ASP A 50 -2.02 -5.70 -12.33
N GLY A 51 -1.17 -6.36 -11.53
CA GLY A 51 -1.56 -6.98 -10.27
C GLY A 51 -1.70 -5.99 -9.10
N ILE A 52 -1.19 -4.76 -9.23
CA ILE A 52 -1.21 -3.74 -8.15
C ILE A 52 -2.65 -3.41 -7.70
N PRO A 53 -3.61 -3.09 -8.59
CA PRO A 53 -4.95 -2.71 -8.16
C PRO A 53 -5.65 -3.80 -7.34
N LYS A 54 -5.41 -5.08 -7.70
CA LYS A 54 -5.94 -6.22 -6.94
C LYS A 54 -5.31 -6.31 -5.57
N ALA A 55 -3.97 -6.25 -5.46
CA ALA A 55 -3.28 -6.32 -4.18
C ALA A 55 -3.67 -5.16 -3.24
N VAL A 56 -3.82 -3.94 -3.77
CA VAL A 56 -4.33 -2.79 -2.99
C VAL A 56 -5.75 -3.04 -2.50
N SER A 57 -6.62 -3.58 -3.36
CA SER A 57 -8.01 -3.88 -3.00
C SER A 57 -8.12 -4.96 -1.92
N ASP A 58 -7.29 -6.01 -2.02
CA ASP A 58 -7.22 -7.09 -1.04
C ASP A 58 -6.72 -6.55 0.32
N TRP A 59 -5.66 -5.75 0.32
CA TRP A 59 -5.18 -5.07 1.53
C TRP A 59 -6.23 -4.16 2.17
N LEU A 60 -6.88 -3.27 1.40
CA LEU A 60 -7.92 -2.37 1.92
C LEU A 60 -9.09 -3.14 2.55
N ARG A 61 -9.40 -4.34 2.04
CA ARG A 61 -10.46 -5.19 2.58
C ARG A 61 -10.09 -5.76 3.95
N GLU A 62 -8.82 -6.04 4.19
CA GLU A 62 -8.31 -6.62 5.45
C GLU A 62 -7.93 -5.55 6.48
N ALA A 63 -7.42 -4.40 6.05
CA ALA A 63 -7.10 -3.27 6.93
C ALA A 63 -8.35 -2.64 7.57
N ARG A 64 -9.49 -2.58 6.85
CA ARG A 64 -10.77 -2.05 7.37
C ARG A 64 -11.31 -2.79 8.61
N PRO A 65 -11.35 -4.13 8.67
CA PRO A 65 -11.78 -4.84 9.88
C PRO A 65 -10.78 -4.76 11.03
N ALA A 66 -9.47 -4.60 10.78
CA ALA A 66 -8.47 -4.47 11.84
C ALA A 66 -8.61 -3.13 12.58
N GLN A 67 -8.73 -2.01 11.86
CA GLN A 67 -8.86 -0.67 12.48
C GLN A 67 -10.16 -0.49 13.29
N ARG A 68 -11.27 -1.14 12.90
CA ARG A 68 -12.52 -1.07 13.67
C ARG A 68 -12.48 -1.80 15.01
N ARG A 69 -11.57 -2.76 15.20
CA ARG A 69 -11.47 -3.51 16.45
C ARG A 69 -10.69 -2.79 17.53
N ASP A 70 -9.73 -1.93 17.16
CA ASP A 70 -8.97 -1.15 18.14
C ASP A 70 -9.74 0.07 18.67
N ASP A 71 -10.79 0.51 17.97
CA ASP A 71 -11.70 1.58 18.41
C ASP A 71 -12.83 1.10 19.36
N SER A 72 -12.98 -0.21 19.61
CA SER A 72 -14.03 -0.80 20.47
C SER A 72 -13.45 -1.41 21.75
#